data_AF-A0A6N8B855-F1
#
_entry.id   AF-A0A6N8B855-F1
#
_cell.length_a   1.000
_cell.length_b   1.000
_cell.length_c   1.000
_cell.angle_alpha   90.00
_cell.angle_beta   90.00
_cell.angle_gamma   90.00
#
_symmetry.space_group_name_H-M   'P 1'
#
loop_
_entity.id
_entity.type
_entity.pdbx_description
1 polymer ?
#
loop_
_entity_poly.entity_id
_entity_poly.type
_entity_poly.pdbx_seq_one_letter_code
_entity_poly.pdbx_strand_id
1 'polypeptide(L)'
;MKRPESNKNYHQTIIHLVESIELEEENLDYLIHAEEEINQLVTSLSSKSGSLPTDQVLTFQCTVKTILKETTNMKMLIRKKMDTVLDYYLKTCLVLPNKATSALPRTFSLKGNSKGLVSNTDDLFWNGVASVDNVKILWDNGNTREIKLRYTATHENTIQKLIVSSQPLSVWYAQVPVGDSLDQITGQWIISGKGITERKTIPRADTLSDDCSFTFIVWDINISLSNKYIFSIDIAAHNNPLLNHDSGMVLHAGNLNITTDKS
;
A
#
# COMPACT_ATOMS: atom_id res chain seq x y z
N MET A 1 30.86 26.90 -8.34
CA MET A 1 30.70 25.51 -7.84
C MET A 1 29.65 24.83 -8.70
N LYS A 2 30.04 23.93 -9.62
CA LYS A 2 29.10 23.19 -10.48
C LYS A 2 28.40 22.13 -9.61
N ARG A 3 27.06 22.14 -9.57
CA ARG A 3 26.28 21.02 -9.01
C ARG A 3 26.54 19.77 -9.85
N PRO A 4 26.72 18.59 -9.26
CA PRO A 4 27.05 17.40 -10.03
C PRO A 4 25.83 16.93 -10.83
N GLU A 5 26.03 16.66 -12.11
CA GLU A 5 25.07 16.03 -13.04
C GLU A 5 24.73 14.57 -12.65
N SER A 6 25.25 14.07 -11.52
CA SER A 6 25.17 12.67 -11.08
C SER A 6 23.81 12.24 -10.51
N ASN A 7 22.96 13.16 -10.04
CA ASN A 7 21.64 12.78 -9.49
C ASN A 7 20.64 12.34 -10.58
N LYS A 8 20.77 12.82 -11.81
CA LYS A 8 19.82 12.49 -12.90
C LYS A 8 19.89 11.04 -13.36
N ASN A 9 21.11 10.47 -13.40
CA ASN A 9 21.36 9.09 -13.81
C ASN A 9 20.84 8.07 -12.76
N TYR A 10 20.94 8.45 -11.47
CA TYR A 10 20.51 7.61 -10.35
C TYR A 10 19.00 7.32 -10.35
N HIS A 11 18.14 8.34 -10.56
CA HIS A 11 16.69 8.15 -10.53
C HIS A 11 16.16 7.35 -11.72
N GLN A 12 16.64 7.64 -12.93
CA GLN A 12 16.29 6.84 -14.12
C GLN A 12 16.70 5.38 -13.96
N THR A 13 17.83 5.13 -13.29
CA THR A 13 18.28 3.76 -12.99
C THR A 13 17.33 3.05 -12.02
N ILE A 14 16.81 3.72 -11.00
CA ILE A 14 15.83 3.13 -10.07
C ILE A 14 14.48 2.87 -10.76
N ILE A 15 14.04 3.77 -11.64
CA ILE A 15 12.80 3.57 -12.41
C ILE A 15 12.93 2.34 -13.30
N HIS A 16 14.01 2.23 -14.08
CA HIS A 16 14.26 1.03 -14.89
C HIS A 16 14.36 -0.24 -14.02
N LEU A 17 14.88 -0.12 -12.80
CA LEU A 17 14.94 -1.25 -11.86
C LEU A 17 13.54 -1.66 -11.38
N VAL A 18 12.67 -0.70 -11.02
CA VAL A 18 11.28 -0.97 -10.65
C VAL A 18 10.51 -1.59 -11.82
N GLU A 19 10.58 -0.98 -13.00
CA GLU A 19 9.94 -1.49 -14.22
C GLU A 19 10.41 -2.92 -14.55
N SER A 20 11.71 -3.19 -14.40
CA SER A 20 12.28 -4.52 -14.60
C SER A 20 11.74 -5.53 -13.58
N ILE A 21 11.53 -5.14 -12.32
CA ILE A 21 10.99 -6.01 -11.28
C ILE A 21 9.49 -6.27 -11.52
N GLU A 22 8.73 -5.26 -11.93
CA GLU A 22 7.30 -5.41 -12.27
C GLU A 22 7.10 -6.35 -13.44
N LEU A 23 7.89 -6.20 -14.52
CA LEU A 23 7.85 -7.10 -15.66
C LEU A 23 8.20 -8.55 -15.26
N GLU A 24 9.16 -8.72 -14.35
CA GLU A 24 9.52 -10.04 -13.82
C GLU A 24 8.40 -10.64 -12.97
N GLU A 25 7.69 -9.83 -12.16
CA GLU A 25 6.51 -10.27 -11.41
C GLU A 25 5.36 -10.70 -12.33
N GLU A 26 5.06 -9.91 -13.36
CA GLU A 26 4.01 -10.21 -14.35
C GLU A 26 4.31 -11.51 -15.12
N ASN A 27 5.57 -11.71 -15.51
CA ASN A 27 6.01 -12.95 -16.14
C ASN A 27 5.82 -14.18 -15.23
N LEU A 28 6.09 -14.05 -13.93
CA LEU A 28 5.83 -15.13 -12.98
C LEU A 28 4.33 -15.40 -12.80
N ASP A 29 3.48 -14.38 -12.91
CA ASP A 29 2.02 -14.56 -12.89
C ASP A 29 1.52 -15.40 -14.06
N TYR A 30 2.04 -15.15 -15.25
CA TYR A 30 1.74 -15.98 -16.42
C TYR A 30 2.20 -17.44 -16.24
N LEU A 31 3.38 -17.65 -15.66
CA LEU A 31 3.92 -18.99 -15.41
C LEU A 31 3.08 -19.75 -14.37
N ILE A 32 2.73 -19.11 -13.25
CA ILE A 32 1.86 -19.69 -12.22
C ILE A 32 0.53 -20.10 -12.83
N HIS A 33 -0.09 -19.22 -13.63
CA HIS A 33 -1.36 -19.53 -14.27
C HIS A 33 -1.25 -20.74 -15.21
N ALA A 34 -0.21 -20.79 -16.06
CA ALA A 34 0.01 -21.91 -16.97
C ALA A 34 0.26 -23.23 -16.21
N GLU A 35 1.02 -23.19 -15.11
CA GLU A 35 1.30 -24.34 -14.25
C GLU A 35 0.03 -24.85 -13.54
N GLU A 36 -0.84 -23.95 -13.09
CA GLU A 36 -2.15 -24.28 -12.53
C GLU A 36 -3.07 -24.94 -13.56
N GLU A 37 -3.13 -24.43 -14.79
CA GLU A 37 -3.88 -25.03 -15.89
C GLU A 37 -3.39 -26.45 -16.22
N ILE A 38 -2.06 -26.62 -16.32
CA ILE A 38 -1.45 -27.94 -16.53
C ILE A 38 -1.85 -28.90 -15.40
N ASN A 39 -1.76 -28.46 -14.15
CA ASN A 39 -2.13 -29.28 -13.00
C ASN A 39 -3.62 -29.68 -13.01
N GLN A 40 -4.51 -28.76 -13.41
CA GLN A 40 -5.94 -29.04 -13.57
C GLN A 40 -6.19 -30.04 -14.71
N LEU A 41 -5.54 -29.87 -15.86
CA LEU A 41 -5.66 -30.78 -17.00
C LEU A 41 -5.22 -32.20 -16.62
N VAL A 42 -4.08 -32.35 -15.95
CA VAL A 42 -3.57 -33.65 -15.51
C VAL A 42 -4.52 -34.30 -14.50
N THR A 43 -5.07 -33.51 -13.57
CA THR A 43 -6.06 -34.00 -12.60
C THR A 43 -7.34 -34.47 -13.31
N SER A 44 -7.80 -33.74 -14.33
CA SER A 44 -8.96 -34.11 -15.14
C SER A 44 -8.73 -35.38 -15.99
N LEU A 45 -7.51 -35.60 -16.49
CA LEU A 45 -7.14 -36.79 -17.23
C LEU A 45 -7.06 -38.02 -16.31
N SER A 46 -6.51 -37.86 -15.10
CA SER A 46 -6.42 -38.93 -14.09
C SER A 46 -7.79 -39.46 -13.64
N SER A 47 -8.83 -38.62 -13.69
CA SER A 47 -10.20 -38.99 -13.30
C SER A 47 -11.04 -39.59 -14.43
N LYS A 48 -10.59 -39.48 -15.69
CA LYS A 48 -11.35 -39.91 -16.88
C LYS A 48 -10.82 -41.18 -17.56
N SER A 49 -9.59 -41.62 -17.32
CA SER A 49 -8.99 -42.75 -18.05
C SER A 49 -8.56 -43.92 -17.16
N GLY A 50 -9.08 -45.12 -17.44
CA GLY A 50 -8.64 -46.40 -16.85
C GLY A 50 -7.39 -47.02 -17.51
N SER A 51 -6.52 -46.24 -18.17
CA SER A 51 -5.41 -46.80 -18.99
C SER A 51 -4.07 -46.05 -18.93
N LEU A 52 -3.92 -44.98 -18.16
CA LEU A 52 -2.62 -44.35 -17.93
C LEU A 52 -1.93 -45.00 -16.72
N PRO A 53 -0.62 -45.35 -16.79
CA PRO A 53 0.11 -45.87 -15.65
C PRO A 53 0.02 -44.86 -14.50
N THR A 54 -0.67 -45.24 -13.42
CA THR A 54 -0.99 -44.35 -12.29
C THR A 54 0.27 -43.69 -11.72
N ASP A 55 1.39 -44.42 -11.71
CA ASP A 55 2.68 -43.94 -11.21
C ASP A 55 3.28 -42.80 -12.06
N GLN A 56 3.10 -42.83 -13.39
CA GLN A 56 3.61 -41.77 -14.28
C GLN A 56 2.80 -40.48 -14.11
N VAL A 57 1.48 -40.60 -13.95
CA VAL A 57 0.59 -39.46 -13.70
C VAL A 57 0.88 -38.83 -12.34
N LEU A 58 1.06 -39.65 -11.30
CA LEU A 58 1.42 -39.17 -9.96
C LEU A 58 2.79 -38.48 -9.94
N THR A 59 3.78 -39.04 -10.64
CA THR A 59 5.13 -38.44 -10.76
C THR A 59 5.07 -37.10 -11.47
N PHE A 60 4.29 -37.00 -12.56
CA PHE A 60 4.10 -35.75 -13.28
C PHE A 60 3.38 -34.69 -12.43
N GLN A 61 2.30 -35.06 -11.73
CA GLN A 61 1.60 -34.16 -10.81
C GLN A 61 2.51 -33.65 -9.69
N CYS A 62 3.34 -34.53 -9.11
CA CYS A 62 4.31 -34.15 -8.08
C CYS A 62 5.34 -33.16 -8.62
N THR A 63 5.80 -33.37 -9.86
CA THR A 63 6.74 -32.48 -10.54
C THR A 63 6.11 -31.10 -10.79
N VAL A 64 4.89 -31.03 -11.35
CA VAL A 64 4.19 -29.77 -11.61
C VAL A 64 3.93 -29.00 -10.31
N LYS A 65 3.50 -29.68 -9.24
CA LYS A 65 3.33 -29.04 -7.92
C LYS A 65 4.63 -28.50 -7.34
N THR A 66 5.74 -29.19 -7.56
CA THR A 66 7.06 -28.73 -7.11
C THR A 66 7.46 -27.48 -7.89
N ILE A 67 7.30 -27.48 -9.22
CA ILE A 67 7.59 -26.31 -10.05
C ILE A 67 6.71 -25.13 -9.63
N LEU A 68 5.39 -25.31 -9.48
CA LEU A 68 4.47 -24.27 -9.03
C LEU A 68 4.87 -23.64 -7.69
N LYS A 69 5.32 -24.48 -6.75
CA LYS A 69 5.82 -24.01 -5.45
C LYS A 69 7.08 -23.15 -5.63
N GLU A 70 8.02 -23.57 -6.45
CA GLU A 70 9.24 -22.80 -6.73
C GLU A 70 8.93 -21.49 -7.45
N THR A 71 8.06 -21.49 -8.46
CA THR A 71 7.61 -20.27 -9.18
C THR A 71 6.93 -19.28 -8.21
N THR A 72 6.09 -19.78 -7.30
CA THR A 72 5.48 -18.96 -6.24
C THR A 72 6.52 -18.39 -5.26
N ASN A 73 7.53 -19.18 -4.88
CA ASN A 73 8.62 -18.71 -4.03
C ASN A 73 9.43 -17.60 -4.71
N MET A 74 9.71 -17.75 -6.01
CA MET A 74 10.36 -16.70 -6.80
C MET A 74 9.54 -15.42 -6.79
N LYS A 75 8.21 -15.51 -6.94
CA LYS A 75 7.32 -14.34 -6.89
C LYS A 75 7.41 -13.62 -5.55
N MET A 76 7.45 -14.35 -4.44
CA MET A 76 7.63 -13.74 -3.11
C MET A 76 8.99 -13.03 -2.98
N LEU A 77 10.05 -13.60 -3.54
CA LEU A 77 11.38 -12.98 -3.54
C LEU A 77 11.41 -11.69 -4.38
N ILE A 78 10.77 -11.68 -5.54
CA ILE A 78 10.64 -10.48 -6.40
C ILE A 78 9.87 -9.38 -5.68
N ARG A 79 8.78 -9.72 -4.98
CA ARG A 79 8.04 -8.75 -4.15
C ARG A 79 8.91 -8.16 -3.05
N LYS A 80 9.65 -8.99 -2.33
CA LYS A 80 10.59 -8.52 -1.30
C LYS A 80 11.68 -7.61 -1.88
N LYS A 81 12.15 -7.90 -3.09
CA LYS A 81 13.10 -7.04 -3.83
C LYS A 81 12.46 -5.70 -4.19
N MET A 82 11.22 -5.69 -4.68
CA MET A 82 10.45 -4.46 -4.93
C MET A 82 10.35 -3.62 -3.66
N ASP A 83 9.94 -4.22 -2.54
CA ASP A 83 9.79 -3.54 -1.26
C ASP A 83 11.10 -2.88 -0.81
N THR A 84 12.22 -3.60 -0.97
CA THR A 84 13.55 -3.10 -0.62
C THR A 84 13.97 -1.90 -1.48
N VAL A 85 13.71 -1.97 -2.79
CA VAL A 85 14.03 -0.88 -3.73
C VAL A 85 13.19 0.35 -3.43
N LEU A 86 11.89 0.17 -3.16
CA LEU A 86 10.99 1.28 -2.81
C LEU A 86 11.35 1.90 -1.46
N ASP A 87 11.62 1.09 -0.43
CA ASP A 87 12.04 1.58 0.89
C ASP A 87 13.30 2.46 0.79
N TYR A 88 14.30 1.99 0.03
CA TYR A 88 15.52 2.75 -0.21
C TYR A 88 15.26 4.04 -1.00
N TYR A 89 14.44 3.98 -2.04
CA TYR A 89 14.07 5.15 -2.84
C TYR A 89 13.37 6.21 -1.99
N LEU A 90 12.39 5.82 -1.17
CA LEU A 90 11.59 6.71 -0.35
C LEU A 90 12.43 7.39 0.74
N LYS A 91 13.32 6.64 1.41
CA LYS A 91 14.29 7.19 2.38
C LYS A 91 15.23 8.23 1.77
N THR A 92 15.51 8.11 0.48
CA THR A 92 16.49 8.97 -0.22
C THR A 92 15.82 10.17 -0.90
N CYS A 93 14.55 10.06 -1.31
CA CYS A 93 13.89 11.05 -2.18
C CYS A 93 12.78 11.87 -1.51
N LEU A 94 12.24 11.44 -0.36
CA LEU A 94 11.21 12.19 0.36
C LEU A 94 11.83 13.31 1.22
N VAL A 95 12.20 14.41 0.57
CA VAL A 95 12.38 15.69 1.27
C VAL A 95 11.02 16.37 1.34
N LEU A 96 10.54 16.64 2.56
CA LEU A 96 9.33 17.44 2.82
C LEU A 96 9.36 18.73 1.97
N PRO A 97 8.35 19.00 1.14
CA PRO A 97 8.30 20.26 0.41
C PRO A 97 8.10 21.41 1.42
N ASN A 98 9.03 22.36 1.40
CA ASN A 98 9.06 23.50 2.33
C ASN A 98 8.00 24.58 2.03
N LYS A 99 7.11 24.39 1.05
CA LYS A 99 6.08 25.37 0.70
C LYS A 99 4.81 24.70 0.17
N ALA A 100 3.71 24.89 0.90
CA ALA A 100 2.36 24.65 0.40
C ALA A 100 2.03 25.72 -0.66
N THR A 101 1.86 25.31 -1.91
CA THR A 101 1.20 26.14 -2.92
C THR A 101 -0.30 25.88 -2.86
N SER A 102 -1.10 26.95 -2.74
CA SER A 102 -2.56 26.88 -2.75
C SER A 102 -3.03 26.23 -4.06
N ALA A 103 -3.65 25.06 -3.99
CA ALA A 103 -4.17 24.39 -5.16
C ALA A 103 -5.49 25.03 -5.65
N LEU A 104 -5.69 25.00 -6.97
CA LEU A 104 -6.92 25.40 -7.65
C LEU A 104 -8.14 24.61 -7.12
N PRO A 105 -9.34 25.22 -7.06
CA PRO A 105 -10.54 24.56 -6.59
C PRO A 105 -10.92 23.42 -7.53
N ARG A 106 -10.95 22.20 -7.00
CA ARG A 106 -11.37 20.99 -7.70
C ARG A 106 -12.05 20.08 -6.68
N THR A 107 -13.17 19.48 -7.09
CA THR A 107 -13.83 18.45 -6.30
C THR A 107 -13.05 17.15 -6.45
N PHE A 108 -12.48 16.68 -5.35
CA PHE A 108 -11.80 15.40 -5.30
C PHE A 108 -12.48 14.48 -4.29
N SER A 109 -12.49 13.19 -4.61
CA SER A 109 -12.93 12.13 -3.73
C SER A 109 -11.90 11.02 -3.68
N LEU A 110 -11.31 10.79 -2.52
CA LEU A 110 -10.54 9.58 -2.24
C LEU A 110 -11.52 8.46 -1.89
N LYS A 111 -11.49 7.33 -2.62
CA LYS A 111 -12.33 6.15 -2.41
C LYS A 111 -11.52 4.88 -2.58
N GLY A 112 -11.92 3.82 -1.87
CA GLY A 112 -11.35 2.49 -2.04
C GLY A 112 -10.84 1.91 -0.73
N ASN A 113 -10.26 0.71 -0.85
CA ASN A 113 -9.64 0.00 0.26
C ASN A 113 -8.17 -0.20 -0.06
N SER A 114 -7.32 -0.09 0.94
CA SER A 114 -5.89 -0.39 0.83
C SER A 114 -5.45 -1.31 1.94
N LYS A 115 -4.40 -2.09 1.64
CA LYS A 115 -3.78 -3.00 2.58
C LYS A 115 -2.28 -3.03 2.30
N GLY A 116 -1.46 -2.73 3.30
CA GLY A 116 -0.02 -2.79 3.18
C GLY A 116 0.65 -3.12 4.51
N LEU A 117 1.97 -3.04 4.51
CA LEU A 117 2.78 -3.30 5.70
C LEU A 117 3.18 -1.99 6.38
N VAL A 118 3.13 -1.97 7.71
CA VAL A 118 3.62 -0.85 8.53
C VAL A 118 5.14 -0.81 8.45
N SER A 119 5.69 0.35 8.09
CA SER A 119 7.14 0.50 7.84
C SER A 119 7.92 1.20 8.96
N ASN A 120 7.25 1.66 10.02
CA ASN A 120 7.95 2.21 11.17
C ASN A 120 8.45 1.09 12.08
N THR A 121 9.77 0.95 12.26
CA THR A 121 10.38 -0.07 13.11
C THR A 121 10.14 0.15 14.59
N ASP A 122 9.85 1.38 14.99
CA ASP A 122 9.62 1.76 16.39
C ASP A 122 8.15 1.55 16.79
N ASP A 123 7.28 1.25 15.83
CA ASP A 123 5.86 1.01 16.05
C ASP A 123 5.59 -0.45 16.44
N LEU A 124 4.63 -0.67 17.35
CA LEU A 124 4.22 -2.00 17.81
C LEU A 124 3.77 -2.91 16.66
N PHE A 125 3.27 -2.31 15.59
CA PHE A 125 2.78 -2.99 14.40
C PHE A 125 3.82 -3.07 13.28
N TRP A 126 5.11 -2.80 13.52
CA TRP A 126 6.17 -3.02 12.52
C TRP A 126 6.05 -4.40 11.85
N ASN A 127 6.12 -4.44 10.51
CA ASN A 127 5.84 -5.63 9.68
C ASN A 127 4.42 -6.23 9.83
N GLY A 128 3.55 -5.59 10.60
CA GLY A 128 2.13 -5.86 10.68
C GLY A 128 1.37 -5.33 9.48
N VAL A 129 0.12 -5.75 9.39
CA VAL A 129 -0.80 -5.40 8.31
C VAL A 129 -1.60 -4.17 8.68
N ALA A 130 -1.50 -3.13 7.87
CA ALA A 130 -2.31 -1.93 7.92
C ALA A 130 -3.37 -1.96 6.81
N SER A 131 -4.64 -1.72 7.14
CA SER A 131 -5.72 -1.59 6.17
C SER A 131 -6.54 -0.32 6.39
N VAL A 132 -6.94 0.32 5.29
CA VAL A 132 -7.88 1.44 5.30
C VAL A 132 -9.11 1.05 4.49
N ASP A 133 -10.29 1.20 5.09
CA ASP A 133 -11.59 0.98 4.46
C ASP A 133 -12.41 2.27 4.37
N ASN A 134 -13.18 2.39 3.29
CA ASN A 134 -14.26 3.38 3.13
C ASN A 134 -13.85 4.85 3.31
N VAL A 135 -12.72 5.26 2.72
CA VAL A 135 -12.41 6.69 2.63
C VAL A 135 -13.40 7.35 1.68
N LYS A 136 -14.02 8.44 2.12
CA LYS A 136 -14.72 9.39 1.25
C LYS A 136 -14.49 10.77 1.82
N ILE A 137 -13.82 11.61 1.05
CA ILE A 137 -13.55 13.00 1.40
C ILE A 137 -14.07 13.83 0.24
N LEU A 138 -14.98 14.76 0.51
CA LEU A 138 -15.43 15.70 -0.51
C LEU A 138 -14.85 17.06 -0.14
N TRP A 139 -13.91 17.52 -0.94
CA TRP A 139 -13.33 18.85 -0.83
C TRP A 139 -13.88 19.76 -1.92
N ASP A 140 -14.67 20.76 -1.54
CA ASP A 140 -15.27 21.73 -2.45
C ASP A 140 -15.07 23.13 -1.84
N ASN A 141 -14.27 23.98 -2.51
CA ASN A 141 -14.04 25.37 -2.13
C ASN A 141 -13.77 25.61 -0.63
N GLY A 142 -12.93 24.77 -0.01
CA GLY A 142 -12.56 24.91 1.41
C GLY A 142 -13.54 24.29 2.40
N ASN A 143 -14.65 23.71 1.94
CA ASN A 143 -15.60 23.02 2.78
C ASN A 143 -15.44 21.50 2.65
N THR A 144 -15.11 20.84 3.76
CA THR A 144 -15.15 19.38 3.83
C THR A 144 -16.53 18.93 4.24
N ARG A 145 -17.18 18.07 3.44
CA ARG A 145 -18.56 17.65 3.74
C ARG A 145 -18.65 16.43 4.65
N GLU A 146 -17.81 15.43 4.43
CA GLU A 146 -17.89 14.15 5.15
C GLU A 146 -16.51 13.48 5.10
N ILE A 147 -16.09 12.88 6.22
CA ILE A 147 -15.03 11.87 6.25
C ILE A 147 -15.58 10.64 6.95
N LYS A 148 -15.47 9.52 6.25
CA LYS A 148 -15.51 8.18 6.83
C LYS A 148 -14.11 7.62 6.67
N LEU A 149 -13.47 7.24 7.76
CA LEU A 149 -12.16 6.59 7.72
C LEU A 149 -12.19 5.47 8.76
N ARG A 150 -11.96 4.25 8.30
CA ARG A 150 -11.67 3.11 9.16
C ARG A 150 -10.27 2.64 8.85
N TYR A 151 -9.41 2.70 9.85
CA TYR A 151 -8.07 2.15 9.77
C TYR A 151 -7.94 0.99 10.74
N THR A 152 -7.24 -0.08 10.34
CA THR A 152 -6.94 -1.23 11.20
C THR A 152 -5.48 -1.63 11.02
N ALA A 153 -4.73 -1.71 12.11
CA ALA A 153 -3.40 -2.30 12.16
C ALA A 153 -3.46 -3.64 12.90
N THR A 154 -2.81 -4.68 12.38
CA THR A 154 -2.79 -6.02 12.97
C THR A 154 -1.37 -6.57 12.95
N HIS A 155 -0.87 -6.98 14.11
CA HIS A 155 0.42 -7.66 14.24
C HIS A 155 0.31 -8.72 15.34
N GLU A 156 0.63 -9.96 14.99
CA GLU A 156 0.49 -11.13 15.85
C GLU A 156 -0.91 -11.22 16.49
N ASN A 157 -0.98 -11.04 17.82
CA ASN A 157 -2.19 -11.11 18.62
C ASN A 157 -2.76 -9.73 18.95
N THR A 158 -2.21 -8.65 18.40
CA THR A 158 -2.64 -7.29 18.69
C THR A 158 -3.32 -6.67 17.48
N ILE A 159 -4.47 -6.04 17.72
CA ILE A 159 -5.25 -5.32 16.71
C ILE A 159 -5.49 -3.90 17.24
N GLN A 160 -5.17 -2.91 16.42
CA GLN A 160 -5.55 -1.52 16.66
C GLN A 160 -6.48 -1.03 15.56
N LYS A 161 -7.48 -0.24 15.94
CA LYS A 161 -8.46 0.36 15.04
C LYS A 161 -8.58 1.84 15.29
N LEU A 162 -8.73 2.61 14.22
CA LEU A 162 -9.20 3.99 14.27
C LEU A 162 -10.55 4.06 13.57
N ILE A 163 -11.51 4.69 14.23
CA ILE A 163 -12.84 4.96 13.69
C ILE A 163 -13.06 6.47 13.67
N VAL A 164 -13.27 7.01 12.48
CA VAL A 164 -13.62 8.40 12.25
C VAL A 164 -15.04 8.47 11.67
N SER A 165 -15.93 9.18 12.38
CA SER A 165 -17.34 9.33 12.02
C SER A 165 -17.79 10.79 11.90
N SER A 166 -16.86 11.75 11.98
CA SER A 166 -17.15 13.19 11.97
C SER A 166 -16.30 13.96 10.95
N GLN A 167 -16.61 15.25 10.76
CA GLN A 167 -15.87 16.11 9.83
C GLN A 167 -14.39 16.24 10.24
N PRO A 168 -13.45 16.29 9.28
CA PRO A 168 -12.05 16.55 9.57
C PRO A 168 -11.90 17.96 10.16
N LEU A 169 -10.85 18.13 10.94
CA LEU A 169 -10.42 19.45 11.38
C LEU A 169 -9.77 20.22 10.23
N SER A 170 -9.03 19.53 9.37
CA SER A 170 -8.41 20.14 8.20
C SER A 170 -8.13 19.12 7.10
N VAL A 171 -8.19 19.58 5.85
CA VAL A 171 -7.68 18.85 4.69
C VAL A 171 -6.78 19.81 3.93
N TRP A 172 -5.58 19.34 3.64
CA TRP A 172 -4.57 20.06 2.89
C TRP A 172 -4.19 19.25 1.68
N TYR A 173 -3.99 19.93 0.56
CA TYR A 173 -3.40 19.36 -0.62
C TYR A 173 -2.19 20.21 -1.03
N ALA A 174 -1.05 19.57 -1.15
CA ALA A 174 0.15 20.15 -1.71
C ALA A 174 0.39 19.52 -3.08
N GLN A 175 0.28 20.33 -4.13
CA GLN A 175 0.82 19.95 -5.42
C GLN A 175 2.34 20.07 -5.34
N VAL A 176 3.06 18.98 -5.58
CA VAL A 176 4.51 19.03 -5.66
C VAL A 176 4.84 19.63 -7.04
N PRO A 177 5.53 20.78 -7.14
CA PRO A 177 5.85 21.38 -8.43
C PRO A 177 6.67 20.38 -9.24
N VAL A 178 6.12 19.98 -10.38
CA VAL A 178 6.81 19.11 -11.34
C VAL A 178 8.00 19.89 -11.87
N GLY A 179 9.21 19.56 -11.42
CA GLY A 179 10.42 19.93 -12.15
C GLY A 179 10.50 19.11 -13.43
N ASP A 180 11.21 19.61 -14.45
CA ASP A 180 11.38 18.97 -15.78
C ASP A 180 12.18 17.63 -15.75
N SER A 181 12.00 16.80 -14.72
CA SER A 181 12.47 15.43 -14.68
C SER A 181 11.66 14.61 -13.68
N LEU A 182 10.68 13.83 -14.15
CA LEU A 182 10.24 12.56 -13.53
C LEU A 182 9.96 12.58 -12.01
N ASP A 183 9.41 13.68 -11.48
CA ASP A 183 8.93 13.69 -10.10
C ASP A 183 7.58 12.94 -10.03
N GLN A 184 7.68 11.66 -9.67
CA GLN A 184 6.55 10.72 -9.64
C GLN A 184 5.50 11.07 -8.59
N ILE A 185 5.77 11.92 -7.59
CA ILE A 185 4.73 12.40 -6.67
C ILE A 185 4.05 13.62 -7.30
N THR A 186 2.84 13.43 -7.82
CA THR A 186 2.04 14.51 -8.42
C THR A 186 1.31 15.35 -7.39
N GLY A 187 1.18 14.83 -6.16
CA GLY A 187 0.66 15.59 -5.04
C GLY A 187 0.61 14.81 -3.73
N GLN A 188 0.29 15.53 -2.67
CA GLN A 188 0.16 14.99 -1.33
C GLN A 188 -1.12 15.53 -0.69
N TRP A 189 -1.91 14.63 -0.15
CA TRP A 189 -3.08 14.93 0.67
C TRP A 189 -2.74 14.71 2.13
N ILE A 190 -3.08 15.67 2.98
CA ILE A 190 -2.92 15.59 4.43
C ILE A 190 -4.28 15.87 5.04
N ILE A 191 -4.80 14.91 5.79
CA ILE A 191 -6.12 14.97 6.39
C ILE A 191 -5.95 14.78 7.88
N SER A 192 -6.33 15.79 8.66
CA SER A 192 -6.24 15.74 10.12
C SER A 192 -7.60 15.91 10.76
N GLY A 193 -7.85 15.17 11.84
CA GLY A 193 -9.14 15.15 12.50
C GLY A 193 -9.11 14.55 13.90
N LYS A 194 -10.30 14.31 14.43
CA LYS A 194 -10.52 13.60 15.69
C LYS A 194 -11.21 12.27 15.42
N GLY A 195 -10.93 11.26 16.22
CA GLY A 195 -11.57 9.96 16.15
C GLY A 195 -11.44 9.20 17.46
N ILE A 196 -11.88 7.95 17.43
CA ILE A 196 -11.72 7.01 18.54
C ILE A 196 -10.73 5.94 18.10
N THR A 197 -9.70 5.71 18.91
CA THR A 197 -8.74 4.63 18.71
C THR A 197 -9.01 3.52 19.72
N GLU A 198 -8.98 2.27 19.24
CA GLU A 198 -9.19 1.08 20.06
C GLU A 198 -8.02 0.11 19.86
N ARG A 199 -7.55 -0.52 20.94
CA ARG A 199 -6.61 -1.64 20.85
C ARG A 199 -7.10 -2.85 21.64
N LYS A 200 -7.04 -4.00 20.98
CA LYS A 200 -7.34 -5.31 21.56
C LYS A 200 -6.13 -6.22 21.45
N THR A 201 -5.78 -6.88 22.54
CA THR A 201 -4.73 -7.92 22.58
C THR A 201 -5.37 -9.28 22.82
N ILE A 202 -5.15 -10.25 21.96
CA ILE A 202 -5.68 -11.61 22.06
C ILE A 202 -4.73 -12.45 22.93
N PRO A 203 -5.24 -13.28 23.86
CA PRO A 203 -6.64 -13.65 24.09
C PRO A 203 -7.38 -12.75 25.10
N ARG A 204 -6.82 -11.61 25.52
CA ARG A 204 -7.49 -10.74 26.49
C ARG A 204 -8.82 -10.23 25.92
N ALA A 205 -9.85 -10.25 26.77
CA ALA A 205 -11.18 -9.76 26.39
C ALA A 205 -11.24 -8.23 26.33
N ASP A 206 -10.41 -7.56 27.14
CA ASP A 206 -10.46 -6.12 27.33
C ASP A 206 -9.97 -5.37 26.08
N THR A 207 -10.76 -4.38 25.67
CA THR A 207 -10.42 -3.45 24.60
C THR A 207 -10.15 -2.10 25.25
N LEU A 208 -8.94 -1.57 25.02
CA LEU A 208 -8.61 -0.19 25.41
C LEU A 208 -9.16 0.75 24.35
N SER A 209 -9.78 1.85 24.77
CA SER A 209 -10.34 2.88 23.88
C SER A 209 -9.98 4.25 24.43
N ASP A 210 -9.69 5.20 23.53
CA ASP A 210 -9.44 6.60 23.87
C ASP A 210 -9.82 7.52 22.71
N ASP A 211 -10.13 8.76 23.05
CA ASP A 211 -10.22 9.81 22.06
C ASP A 211 -8.82 10.12 21.52
N CYS A 212 -8.73 10.40 20.23
CA CYS A 212 -7.47 10.67 19.57
C CYS A 212 -7.58 11.78 18.53
N SER A 213 -6.42 12.34 18.23
CA SER A 213 -6.18 13.09 17.01
C SER A 213 -5.48 12.19 16.00
N PHE A 214 -5.80 12.33 14.72
CA PHE A 214 -5.14 11.58 13.67
C PHE A 214 -4.67 12.51 12.56
N THR A 215 -3.63 12.08 11.86
CA THR A 215 -3.19 12.64 10.58
C THR A 215 -3.05 11.50 9.58
N PHE A 216 -3.81 11.56 8.49
CA PHE A 216 -3.79 10.60 7.40
C PHE A 216 -3.20 11.29 6.17
N ILE A 217 -2.12 10.74 5.64
CA ILE A 217 -1.40 11.29 4.50
C ILE A 217 -1.52 10.33 3.33
N VAL A 218 -1.83 10.84 2.15
CA VAL A 218 -1.86 10.06 0.91
C VAL A 218 -1.00 10.74 -0.14
N TRP A 219 -0.02 10.01 -0.66
CA TRP A 219 0.80 10.44 -1.77
C TRP A 219 0.18 9.96 -3.08
N ASP A 220 -0.07 10.89 -3.97
CA ASP A 220 -0.46 10.64 -5.36
C ASP A 220 0.83 10.42 -6.17
N ILE A 221 1.02 9.17 -6.62
CA ILE A 221 2.23 8.75 -7.31
C ILE A 221 1.86 8.36 -8.75
N ASN A 222 2.36 9.13 -9.71
CA ASN A 222 2.27 8.86 -11.14
C ASN A 222 3.45 7.96 -11.57
N ILE A 223 3.31 6.67 -11.33
CA ILE A 223 4.11 5.64 -11.99
C ILE A 223 3.29 5.14 -13.19
N SER A 224 3.88 5.20 -14.39
CA SER A 224 3.24 5.15 -15.71
C SER A 224 2.37 3.93 -16.05
N LEU A 225 2.22 2.94 -15.16
CA LEU A 225 1.44 1.73 -15.44
C LEU A 225 0.57 1.23 -14.28
N SER A 226 0.59 1.87 -13.10
CA SER A 226 -0.34 1.53 -12.02
C SER A 226 -0.54 2.71 -11.07
N ASN A 227 -1.82 3.07 -10.83
CA ASN A 227 -2.20 4.07 -9.83
C ASN A 227 -1.93 3.52 -8.42
N LYS A 228 -0.66 3.44 -8.03
CA LYS A 228 -0.23 2.95 -6.73
C LYS A 228 -0.09 4.14 -5.81
N TYR A 229 -1.06 4.32 -4.92
CA TYR A 229 -0.93 5.29 -3.85
C TYR A 229 0.01 4.74 -2.77
N ILE A 230 0.58 5.63 -1.98
CA ILE A 230 1.18 5.29 -0.68
C ILE A 230 0.43 6.12 0.36
N PHE A 231 0.25 5.59 1.55
CA PHE A 231 -0.34 6.36 2.63
C PHE A 231 0.42 6.19 3.95
N SER A 232 0.22 7.11 4.86
CA SER A 232 0.62 6.97 6.26
C SER A 232 -0.53 7.39 7.15
N ILE A 233 -0.52 6.87 8.37
CA ILE A 233 -1.42 7.31 9.42
C ILE A 233 -0.67 7.44 10.73
N ASP A 234 -0.84 8.59 11.35
CA ASP A 234 -0.38 8.90 12.69
C ASP A 234 -1.61 9.10 13.59
N ILE A 235 -1.61 8.45 14.74
CA ILE A 235 -2.66 8.47 15.76
C ILE A 235 -2.01 8.88 17.08
N ALA A 236 -2.46 10.01 17.61
CA ALA A 236 -2.09 10.52 18.92
C ALA A 236 -3.30 10.42 19.86
N ALA A 237 -3.28 9.44 20.76
CA ALA A 237 -4.28 9.28 21.81
C ALA A 237 -4.10 10.35 22.89
N HIS A 238 -5.20 10.88 23.43
CA HIS A 238 -5.14 12.03 24.34
C HIS A 238 -4.71 11.66 25.75
N ASN A 239 -5.17 10.52 26.25
CA ASN A 239 -5.01 10.10 27.64
C ASN A 239 -4.17 8.83 27.78
N ASN A 240 -4.07 8.01 26.72
CA ASN A 240 -3.38 6.73 26.77
C ASN A 240 -2.30 6.61 25.69
N PRO A 241 -1.02 6.96 26.00
CA PRO A 241 0.09 6.87 25.05
C PRO A 241 0.32 5.47 24.49
N LEU A 242 -0.15 4.41 25.17
CA LEU A 242 -0.05 3.07 24.62
C LEU A 242 -0.83 2.97 23.31
N LEU A 243 -1.91 3.74 23.12
CA LEU A 243 -2.73 3.73 21.91
C LEU A 243 -2.18 4.64 20.80
N ASN A 244 -1.02 5.27 21.00
CA ASN A 244 -0.33 5.95 19.91
C ASN A 244 0.10 4.94 18.85
N HIS A 245 0.09 5.39 17.61
CA HIS A 245 0.40 4.57 16.45
C HIS A 245 0.92 5.46 15.32
N ASP A 246 2.10 5.16 14.82
CA ASP A 246 2.66 5.80 13.63
C ASP A 246 3.01 4.69 12.64
N SER A 247 2.22 4.59 11.57
CA SER A 247 2.43 3.52 10.59
C SER A 247 3.74 3.64 9.81
N GLY A 248 4.42 4.79 9.87
CA GLY A 248 5.35 5.18 8.83
C GLY A 248 4.64 5.16 7.48
N MET A 249 5.34 4.77 6.43
CA MET A 249 4.75 4.56 5.11
C MET A 249 4.11 3.17 5.00
N VAL A 250 2.90 3.09 4.48
CA VAL A 250 2.26 1.82 4.15
C VAL A 250 2.47 1.54 2.67
N LEU A 251 3.39 0.62 2.39
CA LEU A 251 3.76 0.19 1.03
C LEU A 251 2.65 -0.70 0.46
N HIS A 252 2.31 -0.49 -0.82
CA HIS A 252 1.20 -1.14 -1.57
C HIS A 252 -0.21 -0.65 -1.21
N ALA A 253 -0.58 0.59 -1.55
CA ALA A 253 -1.92 1.08 -1.21
C ALA A 253 -3.06 0.58 -2.12
N GLY A 254 -3.21 -0.74 -2.25
CA GLY A 254 -4.38 -1.43 -2.82
C GLY A 254 -5.13 -0.68 -3.92
N ASN A 255 -6.45 -0.57 -3.79
CA ASN A 255 -7.34 0.05 -4.77
C ASN A 255 -7.79 1.45 -4.32
N LEU A 256 -6.97 2.19 -3.57
CA LEU A 256 -7.26 3.60 -3.32
C LEU A 256 -7.28 4.33 -4.66
N ASN A 257 -8.22 5.24 -4.84
CA ASN A 257 -8.33 6.03 -6.04
C ASN A 257 -8.81 7.44 -5.72
N ILE A 258 -8.17 8.43 -6.33
CA ILE A 258 -8.58 9.83 -6.28
C ILE A 258 -9.40 10.11 -7.54
N THR A 259 -10.72 10.22 -7.37
CA THR A 259 -11.61 10.65 -8.46
C THR A 259 -11.75 12.17 -8.45
N THR A 260 -11.46 12.81 -9.58
CA THR A 260 -11.70 14.23 -9.80
C THR A 260 -13.04 14.38 -10.53
N ASP A 261 -14.04 15.03 -9.94
CA ASP A 261 -15.21 15.41 -10.73
C ASP A 261 -14.82 16.62 -11.57
N LYS A 262 -14.73 16.45 -12.89
CA LYS A 262 -14.63 17.57 -13.83
C LYS A 262 -16.00 18.26 -13.84
N SER A 263 -16.13 19.34 -13.10
CA SER A 263 -17.23 20.32 -13.27
C SER A 263 -17.14 20.96 -14.65
#